data_AF-A0A239ESJ9-F1
#
_entry.id   AF-A0A239ESJ9-F1
#
_cell.length_a   1.000
_cell.length_b   1.000
_cell.length_c   1.000
_cell.angle_alpha   90.00
_cell.angle_beta   90.00
_cell.angle_gamma   90.00
#
_symmetry.space_group_name_H-M   'P 1'
#
loop_
_entity.id
_entity.type
_entity.pdbx_description
1 polymer ?
#
loop_
_entity_poly.entity_id
_entity_poly.type
_entity_poly.pdbx_seq_one_letter_code
_entity_poly.pdbx_strand_id
1 'polypeptide(L)'
;MGVIATAFFLLVPTPSLAADTAPKPLFRDPIFDGAADASIIYDRQAGDWVMFYTNRRATLPNAQGVEWVHGTAIGMARSNDGGNTWTYQGTADIRYGEGQPVTFWAPNVERIGDTYHMWLTIVPGIFKDWNAPRDIIHLTSTDLKRWDFADKLNLGSDRVIDAAVHPLPGGGWRLWYKDERDGSSTHYADSHDLKSWTQGGIAVQQRGEGPQIIEWKGYYWLILDAWSGLGVYRSTDLTNWEHQPYNLLEQPGTALTDRAKGGHPDVLVSGDRAYLYYFVQQEGEPEAAADPTWKRRSVIQVVELKEKDGWLTADREAATAVKLVPPR
;
A
#
# COMPACT_ATOMS: atom_id res chain seq x y z
N MET A 1 55.94 -10.64 38.68
CA MET A 1 54.51 -10.27 38.75
C MET A 1 54.20 -9.46 37.50
N GLY A 2 53.46 -10.03 36.55
CA GLY A 2 53.22 -9.45 35.23
C GLY A 2 52.04 -8.49 35.23
N VAL A 3 52.17 -7.38 34.51
CA VAL A 3 51.10 -6.40 34.26
C VAL A 3 50.41 -6.80 32.96
N ILE A 4 49.11 -7.09 33.02
CA ILE A 4 48.26 -7.38 31.87
C ILE A 4 47.75 -6.04 31.33
N ALA A 5 48.09 -5.71 30.09
CA ALA A 5 47.53 -4.58 29.35
C ALA A 5 46.30 -5.06 28.58
N THR A 6 45.12 -4.59 28.97
CA THR A 6 43.87 -4.86 28.26
C THR A 6 43.72 -3.87 27.11
N ALA A 7 43.83 -4.35 25.87
CA ALA A 7 43.58 -3.55 24.67
C ALA A 7 42.06 -3.46 24.43
N PHE A 8 41.50 -2.25 24.52
CA PHE A 8 40.14 -1.97 24.04
C PHE A 8 40.18 -1.83 22.52
N PHE A 9 39.57 -2.79 21.81
CA PHE A 9 39.25 -2.64 20.39
C PHE A 9 37.99 -1.79 20.26
N LEU A 10 38.14 -0.56 19.79
CA LEU A 10 37.04 0.23 19.26
C LEU A 10 36.58 -0.41 17.95
N LEU A 11 35.40 -1.06 17.94
CA LEU A 11 34.72 -1.39 16.70
C LEU A 11 34.28 -0.09 16.04
N VAL A 12 34.94 0.27 14.94
CA VAL A 12 34.42 1.26 14.00
C VAL A 12 33.33 0.57 13.18
N PRO A 13 32.08 1.03 13.20
CA PRO A 13 31.05 0.46 12.34
C PRO A 13 31.44 0.69 10.88
N THR A 14 31.64 -0.40 10.15
CA THR A 14 31.75 -0.36 8.69
C THR A 14 30.42 0.12 8.12
N PRO A 15 30.40 1.14 7.24
CA PRO A 15 29.18 1.51 6.54
C PRO A 15 28.71 0.29 5.74
N SER A 16 27.47 -0.13 5.98
CA SER A 16 26.81 -1.11 5.12
C SER A 16 26.80 -0.52 3.72
N LEU A 17 27.45 -1.17 2.76
CA LEU A 17 27.21 -0.88 1.35
C LEU A 17 25.69 -1.06 1.16
N ALA A 18 25.00 -0.01 0.73
CA ALA A 18 23.61 -0.12 0.32
C ALA A 18 23.53 -1.26 -0.70
N ALA A 19 22.61 -2.20 -0.51
CA ALA A 19 22.40 -3.23 -1.51
C ALA A 19 22.00 -2.52 -2.81
N ASP A 20 22.67 -2.81 -3.94
CA ASP A 20 22.27 -2.22 -5.24
C ASP A 20 20.90 -2.72 -5.72
N THR A 21 20.41 -3.80 -5.10
CA THR A 21 19.15 -4.49 -5.41
C THR A 21 18.30 -4.56 -4.16
N ALA A 22 16.99 -4.34 -4.31
CA ALA A 22 16.03 -4.49 -3.24
C ALA A 22 15.95 -5.96 -2.79
N PRO A 23 15.85 -6.23 -1.48
CA PRO A 23 15.68 -7.58 -0.98
C PRO A 23 14.34 -8.16 -1.43
N LYS A 24 14.24 -9.49 -1.40
CA LYS A 24 13.02 -10.24 -1.71
C LYS A 24 12.74 -11.19 -0.54
N PRO A 25 11.80 -10.85 0.38
CA PRO A 25 10.84 -9.74 0.29
C PRO A 25 11.48 -8.37 0.50
N LEU A 26 10.83 -7.31 -0.02
CA LEU A 26 11.23 -5.93 0.22
C LEU A 26 11.05 -5.59 1.71
N PHE A 27 9.92 -5.98 2.28
CA PHE A 27 9.59 -5.73 3.67
C PHE A 27 8.71 -6.84 4.24
N ARG A 28 9.01 -7.23 5.47
CA ARG A 28 8.24 -8.19 6.27
C ARG A 28 8.00 -7.57 7.64
N ASP A 29 6.73 -7.45 8.02
CA ASP A 29 6.34 -6.86 9.30
C ASP A 29 6.86 -7.74 10.47
N PRO A 30 7.62 -7.17 11.42
CA PRO A 30 8.23 -7.96 12.49
C PRO A 30 7.28 -8.24 13.67
N ILE A 31 6.07 -7.67 13.68
CA ILE A 31 5.16 -7.73 14.84
C ILE A 31 4.13 -8.85 14.68
N PHE A 32 3.39 -8.80 13.57
CA PHE A 32 2.31 -9.71 13.25
C PHE A 32 2.49 -10.45 11.93
N ASP A 33 3.53 -10.14 11.16
CA ASP A 33 3.89 -10.85 9.94
C ASP A 33 2.83 -10.75 8.82
N GLY A 34 2.13 -9.62 8.79
CA GLY A 34 0.99 -9.39 7.90
C GLY A 34 1.03 -8.01 7.23
N ALA A 35 2.16 -7.64 6.62
CA ALA A 35 2.26 -6.39 5.88
C ALA A 35 1.46 -6.46 4.58
N ALA A 36 0.48 -5.57 4.39
CA ALA A 36 -0.36 -5.52 3.20
C ALA A 36 -0.76 -4.08 2.85
N ASP A 37 -1.26 -3.89 1.63
CA ASP A 37 -1.92 -2.64 1.20
C ASP A 37 -1.02 -1.40 1.47
N ALA A 38 0.21 -1.44 0.94
CA ALA A 38 1.20 -0.40 1.21
C ALA A 38 0.81 0.93 0.56
N SER A 39 1.21 2.05 1.16
CA SER A 39 1.23 3.38 0.53
C SER A 39 2.48 4.12 0.95
N ILE A 40 3.25 4.60 -0.02
CA ILE A 40 4.59 5.15 0.20
C ILE A 40 4.62 6.63 -0.13
N ILE A 41 5.22 7.43 0.75
CA ILE A 41 5.34 8.87 0.58
C ILE A 41 6.72 9.35 1.04
N TYR A 42 7.20 10.47 0.47
CA TYR A 42 8.45 11.09 0.89
C TYR A 42 8.22 12.07 2.04
N ASP A 43 8.93 11.88 3.16
CA ASP A 43 8.98 12.82 4.28
C ASP A 43 9.93 13.97 3.94
N ARG A 44 9.37 15.12 3.55
CA ARG A 44 10.18 16.30 3.20
C ARG A 44 10.99 16.86 4.37
N GLN A 45 10.56 16.62 5.61
CA GLN A 45 11.24 17.14 6.80
C GLN A 45 12.42 16.24 7.18
N ALA A 46 12.22 14.93 7.17
CA ALA A 46 13.26 13.96 7.50
C ALA A 46 14.21 13.65 6.33
N GLY A 47 13.76 13.85 5.10
CA GLY A 47 14.52 13.52 3.90
C GLY A 47 14.58 12.01 3.62
N ASP A 48 13.57 11.26 4.06
CA ASP A 48 13.45 9.81 3.93
C ASP A 48 12.10 9.40 3.32
N TRP A 49 12.00 8.14 2.91
CA TRP A 49 10.74 7.55 2.42
C TRP A 49 10.04 6.81 3.55
N VAL A 50 8.73 6.95 3.63
CA VAL A 50 7.87 6.30 4.62
C VAL A 50 6.86 5.41 3.91
N MET A 51 6.79 4.16 4.31
CA MET A 51 5.76 3.21 3.90
C MET A 51 4.75 3.07 5.04
N PHE A 52 3.49 3.31 4.73
CA PHE A 52 2.35 2.93 5.55
C PHE A 52 1.79 1.63 5.02
N TYR A 53 1.30 0.74 5.90
CA TYR A 53 0.72 -0.54 5.47
C TYR A 53 -0.35 -1.00 6.44
N THR A 54 -1.36 -1.72 5.96
CA THR A 54 -2.28 -2.48 6.82
C THR A 54 -1.46 -3.49 7.62
N ASN A 55 -1.41 -3.35 8.94
CA ASN A 55 -0.72 -4.31 9.80
C ASN A 55 -1.68 -5.45 10.19
N ARG A 56 -1.87 -6.41 9.27
CA ARG A 56 -2.74 -7.59 9.50
C ARG A 56 -2.15 -8.41 10.64
N ARG A 57 -3.01 -8.84 11.55
CA ARG A 57 -2.65 -9.61 12.76
C ARG A 57 -2.45 -11.09 12.42
N ALA A 58 -1.60 -11.42 11.45
CA ALA A 58 -1.52 -12.77 10.87
C ALA A 58 -1.16 -13.86 11.90
N THR A 59 -0.40 -13.51 12.93
CA THR A 59 -0.04 -14.39 14.05
C THR A 59 -1.07 -14.44 15.19
N LEU A 60 -2.26 -13.84 15.03
CA LEU A 60 -3.32 -13.86 16.05
C LEU A 60 -3.74 -15.30 16.40
N PRO A 61 -3.53 -15.75 17.66
CA PRO A 61 -3.90 -17.10 18.06
C PRO A 61 -5.41 -17.24 18.14
N ASN A 62 -5.90 -18.46 17.89
CA ASN A 62 -7.30 -18.85 18.11
C ASN A 62 -8.36 -18.01 17.36
N ALA A 63 -7.98 -17.29 16.29
CA ALA A 63 -8.93 -16.60 15.41
C ALA A 63 -9.89 -17.63 14.78
N GLN A 64 -11.19 -17.37 14.86
CA GLN A 64 -12.25 -18.30 14.42
C GLN A 64 -12.72 -18.02 12.99
N GLY A 65 -12.33 -16.90 12.41
CA GLY A 65 -12.62 -16.46 11.05
C GLY A 65 -11.64 -15.37 10.62
N VAL A 66 -12.16 -14.19 10.29
CA VAL A 66 -11.36 -13.07 9.75
C VAL A 66 -10.90 -12.06 10.81
N GLU A 67 -10.94 -12.40 12.10
CA GLU A 67 -10.54 -11.46 13.16
C GLU A 67 -9.08 -10.98 12.98
N TRP A 68 -8.23 -11.81 12.37
CA TRP A 68 -6.83 -11.48 12.09
C TRP A 68 -6.64 -10.32 11.10
N VAL A 69 -7.63 -10.03 10.26
CA VAL A 69 -7.63 -8.82 9.41
C VAL A 69 -8.37 -7.66 10.04
N HIS A 70 -9.04 -7.82 11.20
CA HIS A 70 -9.68 -6.71 11.89
C HIS A 70 -8.82 -6.22 13.05
N GLY A 71 -9.18 -5.12 13.70
CA GLY A 71 -8.42 -4.52 14.81
C GLY A 71 -6.98 -4.18 14.42
N THR A 72 -6.75 -3.93 13.13
CA THR A 72 -5.44 -3.64 12.54
C THR A 72 -5.08 -2.18 12.80
N ALA A 73 -3.79 -1.97 13.05
CA ALA A 73 -3.18 -0.64 13.00
C ALA A 73 -2.63 -0.38 11.59
N ILE A 74 -2.21 0.86 11.34
CA ILE A 74 -1.36 1.18 10.20
C ILE A 74 0.09 1.14 10.65
N GLY A 75 0.83 0.15 10.16
CA GLY A 75 2.27 0.01 10.40
C GLY A 75 3.07 1.03 9.60
N MET A 76 4.27 1.35 10.08
CA MET A 76 5.20 2.26 9.43
C MET A 76 6.56 1.60 9.23
N ALA A 77 7.14 1.79 8.05
CA ALA A 77 8.54 1.49 7.77
C ALA A 77 9.22 2.67 7.07
N ARG A 78 10.55 2.80 7.24
CA ARG A 78 11.33 3.89 6.65
C ARG A 78 12.49 3.38 5.80
N SER A 79 12.77 4.12 4.74
CA SER A 79 13.91 3.91 3.86
C SER A 79 14.70 5.20 3.70
N ASN A 80 16.01 5.15 3.96
CA ASN A 80 16.94 6.26 3.79
C ASN A 80 17.94 6.03 2.64
N ASP A 81 17.78 4.96 1.86
CA ASP A 81 18.65 4.56 0.75
C ASP A 81 17.92 4.60 -0.61
N GLY A 82 16.89 5.44 -0.71
CA GLY A 82 16.12 5.62 -1.94
C GLY A 82 15.10 4.52 -2.20
N GLY A 83 14.53 3.93 -1.14
CA GLY A 83 13.47 2.92 -1.22
C GLY A 83 13.97 1.48 -1.37
N ASN A 84 15.27 1.25 -1.24
CA ASN A 84 15.87 -0.05 -1.51
C ASN A 84 15.81 -0.99 -0.30
N THR A 85 15.99 -0.47 0.92
CA THR A 85 15.79 -1.22 2.18
C THR A 85 14.87 -0.48 3.13
N TRP A 86 14.12 -1.23 3.94
CA TRP A 86 13.05 -0.71 4.79
C TRP A 86 13.20 -1.21 6.23
N THR A 87 13.13 -0.28 7.18
CA THR A 87 13.22 -0.56 8.62
C THR A 87 11.91 -0.20 9.30
N TYR A 88 11.36 -1.12 10.09
CA TYR A 88 10.14 -0.88 10.87
C TYR A 88 10.28 0.31 11.84
N GLN A 89 9.21 1.09 12.02
CA GLN A 89 9.18 2.32 12.82
C GLN A 89 8.02 2.38 13.82
N GLY A 90 7.28 1.29 14.02
CA GLY A 90 6.07 1.31 14.84
C GLY A 90 4.81 1.44 14.00
N THR A 91 3.78 2.02 14.60
CA THR A 91 2.48 2.27 13.97
C THR A 91 2.16 3.76 13.98
N ALA A 92 1.40 4.23 13.00
CA ALA A 92 0.91 5.60 12.96
C ALA A 92 -0.02 5.91 14.16
N ASP A 93 0.12 7.10 14.76
CA ASP A 93 -0.77 7.61 15.80
C ASP A 93 -2.03 8.20 15.14
N ILE A 94 -3.02 7.35 14.90
CA ILE A 94 -4.30 7.73 14.28
C ILE A 94 -5.33 8.07 15.34
N ARG A 95 -5.78 9.33 15.35
CA ARG A 95 -6.72 9.87 16.33
C ARG A 95 -8.15 9.74 15.84
N TYR A 96 -8.62 8.51 15.87
CA TYR A 96 -9.98 8.16 15.46
C TYR A 96 -10.53 7.01 16.31
N GLY A 97 -11.81 7.09 16.69
CA GLY A 97 -12.51 6.01 17.37
C GLY A 97 -12.11 5.75 18.82
N GLU A 98 -11.71 6.80 19.55
CA GLU A 98 -11.34 6.70 20.96
C GLU A 98 -12.34 5.89 21.78
N GLY A 99 -11.83 4.92 22.55
CA GLY A 99 -12.62 4.09 23.47
C GLY A 99 -13.36 2.92 22.82
N GLN A 100 -13.22 2.69 21.50
CA GLN A 100 -13.80 1.54 20.81
C GLN A 100 -12.76 0.81 19.95
N PRO A 101 -12.85 -0.52 19.77
CA PRO A 101 -12.03 -1.22 18.79
C PRO A 101 -12.33 -0.71 17.38
N VAL A 102 -11.28 -0.32 16.65
CA VAL A 102 -11.36 0.09 15.25
C VAL A 102 -10.37 -0.72 14.42
N THR A 103 -10.74 -0.99 13.18
CA THR A 103 -9.89 -1.60 12.16
C THR A 103 -9.49 -0.54 11.14
N PHE A 104 -8.20 -0.44 10.85
CA PHE A 104 -7.64 0.46 9.84
C PHE A 104 -7.08 -0.33 8.66
N TRP A 105 -7.53 -0.03 7.44
CA TRP A 105 -7.12 -0.73 6.21
C TRP A 105 -6.73 0.24 5.10
N ALA A 106 -5.80 -0.22 4.26
CA ALA A 106 -5.49 0.33 2.95
C ALA A 106 -5.34 1.86 2.96
N PRO A 107 -4.30 2.38 3.63
CA PRO A 107 -4.01 3.81 3.61
C PRO A 107 -3.67 4.22 2.16
N ASN A 108 -4.19 5.36 1.72
CA ASN A 108 -3.64 6.10 0.58
C ASN A 108 -3.16 7.46 1.10
N VAL A 109 -1.85 7.71 0.99
CA VAL A 109 -1.19 8.87 1.55
C VAL A 109 -0.67 9.79 0.45
N GLU A 110 -1.17 11.03 0.44
CA GLU A 110 -0.76 12.05 -0.51
C GLU A 110 -0.25 13.29 0.21
N ARG A 111 0.67 14.03 -0.43
CA ARG A 111 1.07 15.37 0.03
C ARG A 111 0.42 16.42 -0.85
N ILE A 112 -0.45 17.24 -0.27
CA ILE A 112 -1.16 18.31 -0.98
C ILE A 112 -0.86 19.64 -0.27
N GLY A 113 -0.21 20.55 -0.99
CA GLY A 113 0.38 21.74 -0.37
C GLY A 113 1.45 21.33 0.65
N ASP A 114 1.34 21.84 1.88
CA ASP A 114 2.25 21.53 2.99
C ASP A 114 1.71 20.50 3.98
N THR A 115 0.57 19.89 3.67
CA THR A 115 -0.10 18.90 4.52
C THR A 115 -0.03 17.52 3.88
N TYR A 116 0.15 16.50 4.72
CA TYR A 116 -0.06 15.12 4.33
C TYR A 116 -1.51 14.73 4.62
N HIS A 117 -2.11 14.05 3.67
CA HIS A 117 -3.48 13.58 3.70
C HIS A 117 -3.46 12.06 3.64
N MET A 118 -4.31 11.41 4.43
CA MET A 118 -4.51 9.97 4.34
C MET A 118 -6.00 9.69 4.21
N TRP A 119 -6.38 8.98 3.15
CA TRP A 119 -7.69 8.35 3.04
C TRP A 119 -7.58 6.91 3.51
N LEU A 120 -8.43 6.55 4.46
CA LEU A 120 -8.26 5.31 5.21
C LEU A 120 -9.60 4.60 5.38
N THR A 121 -9.59 3.30 5.11
CA THR A 121 -10.75 2.45 5.31
C THR A 121 -10.91 2.09 6.78
N ILE A 122 -12.13 2.25 7.29
CA ILE A 122 -12.52 2.01 8.67
C ILE A 122 -13.56 0.90 8.74
N VAL A 123 -13.29 -0.11 9.58
CA VAL A 123 -14.33 -1.05 10.06
C VAL A 123 -14.53 -0.84 11.57
N PRO A 124 -15.76 -0.62 12.05
CA PRO A 124 -16.02 -0.24 13.45
C PRO A 124 -16.04 -1.47 14.37
N GLY A 125 -14.93 -2.21 14.43
CA GLY A 125 -14.78 -3.33 15.35
C GLY A 125 -13.98 -4.50 14.81
N ILE A 126 -13.99 -5.58 15.60
CA ILE A 126 -13.38 -6.87 15.27
C ILE A 126 -14.50 -7.88 15.04
N PHE A 127 -14.52 -8.48 13.86
CA PHE A 127 -15.60 -9.38 13.42
C PHE A 127 -15.00 -10.70 12.93
N LYS A 128 -15.82 -11.77 12.98
CA LYS A 128 -15.43 -13.12 12.57
C LYS A 128 -15.70 -13.38 11.09
N ASP A 129 -16.52 -12.55 10.46
CA ASP A 129 -16.87 -12.58 9.05
C ASP A 129 -16.83 -11.16 8.46
N TRP A 130 -17.06 -11.07 7.15
CA TRP A 130 -17.03 -9.82 6.38
C TRP A 130 -18.32 -9.00 6.46
N ASN A 131 -19.29 -9.40 7.30
CA ASN A 131 -20.60 -8.77 7.38
C ASN A 131 -20.62 -7.58 8.36
N ALA A 132 -19.74 -6.61 8.12
CA ALA A 132 -19.63 -5.37 8.88
C ALA A 132 -19.65 -4.14 7.96
N PRO A 133 -20.15 -2.98 8.41
CA PRO A 133 -20.06 -1.75 7.63
C PRO A 133 -18.61 -1.30 7.52
N ARG A 134 -18.32 -0.51 6.48
CA ARG A 134 -17.00 0.07 6.27
C ARG A 134 -17.13 1.35 5.49
N ASP A 135 -16.34 2.32 5.92
CA ASP A 135 -16.36 3.68 5.46
C ASP A 135 -14.94 4.14 5.15
N ILE A 136 -14.81 5.21 4.38
CA ILE A 136 -13.52 5.90 4.18
C ILE A 136 -13.54 7.18 5.01
N ILE A 137 -12.48 7.39 5.80
CA ILE A 137 -12.22 8.65 6.50
C ILE A 137 -11.04 9.37 5.87
N HIS A 138 -10.98 10.66 6.11
CA HIS A 138 -9.88 11.54 5.76
C HIS A 138 -9.16 11.99 7.03
N LEU A 139 -7.84 11.82 7.03
CA LEU A 139 -6.93 12.20 8.10
C LEU A 139 -5.90 13.19 7.56
N THR A 140 -5.38 14.04 8.44
CA THR A 140 -4.30 14.98 8.09
C THR A 140 -3.12 14.87 9.05
N SER A 141 -1.92 15.13 8.55
CA SER A 141 -0.68 15.13 9.32
C SER A 141 0.30 16.17 8.78
N THR A 142 1.17 16.67 9.67
CA THR A 142 2.30 17.52 9.31
C THR A 142 3.65 16.81 9.47
N ASP A 143 3.67 15.64 10.11
CA ASP A 143 4.90 14.93 10.50
C ASP A 143 4.91 13.44 10.11
N LEU A 144 3.87 12.97 9.41
CA LEU A 144 3.65 11.58 8.99
C LEU A 144 3.55 10.57 10.14
N LYS A 145 3.56 11.01 11.39
CA LYS A 145 3.50 10.15 12.58
C LYS A 145 2.15 10.24 13.24
N ARG A 146 1.68 11.47 13.48
CA ARG A 146 0.39 11.75 14.09
C ARG A 146 -0.61 12.19 13.05
N TRP A 147 -1.78 11.58 13.08
CA TRP A 147 -2.85 11.76 12.12
C TRP A 147 -4.11 12.20 12.86
N ASP A 148 -4.51 13.45 12.63
CA ASP A 148 -5.73 14.03 13.20
C ASP A 148 -6.90 13.79 12.22
N PHE A 149 -8.05 13.35 12.76
CA PHE A 149 -9.27 13.16 11.98
C PHE A 149 -9.77 14.48 11.39
N ALA A 150 -10.01 14.49 10.07
CA ALA A 150 -10.60 15.63 9.38
C ALA A 150 -12.09 15.43 9.14
N ASP A 151 -12.46 14.37 8.41
CA ASP A 151 -13.84 14.11 8.02
C ASP A 151 -14.06 12.63 7.64
N LYS A 152 -15.33 12.23 7.57
CA LYS A 152 -15.78 10.94 7.03
C LYS A 152 -16.45 11.20 5.69
N LEU A 153 -16.04 10.49 4.65
CA LEU A 153 -16.53 10.71 3.30
C LEU A 153 -17.97 10.20 3.16
N ASN A 154 -18.82 10.96 2.46
CA ASN A 154 -20.17 10.57 2.12
C ASN A 154 -20.24 10.05 0.67
N LEU A 155 -19.95 8.76 0.50
CA LEU A 155 -19.86 8.10 -0.81
C LEU A 155 -21.12 7.31 -1.18
N GLY A 156 -22.22 7.47 -0.43
CA GLY A 156 -23.54 6.93 -0.81
C GLY A 156 -23.72 5.44 -0.57
N SER A 157 -22.71 4.75 -0.02
CA SER A 157 -22.72 3.33 0.31
C SER A 157 -22.07 3.10 1.68
N ASP A 158 -22.55 2.09 2.40
CA ASP A 158 -22.09 1.68 3.74
C ASP A 158 -20.95 0.63 3.71
N ARG A 159 -20.40 0.42 2.51
CA ARG A 159 -19.53 -0.71 2.19
C ARG A 159 -18.44 -0.33 1.18
N VAL A 160 -17.88 0.85 1.37
CA VAL A 160 -16.83 1.43 0.52
C VAL A 160 -15.46 1.27 1.16
N ILE A 161 -14.45 0.94 0.35
CA ILE A 161 -13.07 0.74 0.81
C ILE A 161 -12.06 1.22 -0.25
N ASP A 162 -10.81 1.27 0.18
CA ASP A 162 -9.62 1.38 -0.65
C ASP A 162 -9.64 2.61 -1.55
N ALA A 163 -9.41 3.77 -0.94
CA ALA A 163 -9.37 5.03 -1.67
C ALA A 163 -8.04 5.18 -2.42
N ALA A 164 -8.08 5.80 -3.60
CA ALA A 164 -6.94 6.47 -4.21
C ALA A 164 -7.35 7.87 -4.68
N VAL A 165 -6.51 8.86 -4.46
CA VAL A 165 -6.79 10.26 -4.81
C VAL A 165 -5.78 10.78 -5.81
N HIS A 166 -6.27 11.45 -6.85
CA HIS A 166 -5.43 12.11 -7.85
C HIS A 166 -5.98 13.48 -8.23
N PRO A 167 -5.12 14.51 -8.45
CA PRO A 167 -5.58 15.80 -8.96
C PRO A 167 -6.19 15.69 -10.36
N LEU A 168 -7.21 16.50 -10.64
CA LEU A 168 -7.80 16.60 -11.97
C LEU A 168 -7.08 17.67 -12.82
N PRO A 169 -6.93 17.49 -14.15
CA PRO A 169 -6.35 18.49 -15.04
C PRO A 169 -7.05 19.87 -15.00
N GLY A 170 -8.36 19.87 -14.73
CA GLY A 170 -9.18 21.08 -14.59
C GLY A 170 -9.16 21.71 -13.20
N GLY A 171 -8.34 21.19 -12.27
CA GLY A 171 -8.36 21.56 -10.87
C GLY A 171 -9.34 20.74 -10.04
N GLY A 172 -9.11 20.73 -8.73
CA GLY A 172 -9.77 19.78 -7.82
C GLY A 172 -9.12 18.41 -7.86
N TRP A 173 -9.82 17.43 -7.30
CA TRP A 173 -9.36 16.07 -7.09
C TRP A 173 -10.46 15.08 -7.40
N ARG A 174 -10.06 13.89 -7.83
CA ARG A 174 -10.92 12.73 -7.95
C ARG A 174 -10.42 11.66 -6.99
N LEU A 175 -11.35 11.00 -6.33
CA LEU A 175 -11.14 9.84 -5.49
C LEU A 175 -11.75 8.63 -6.19
N TRP A 176 -11.00 7.55 -6.29
CA TRP A 176 -11.45 6.24 -6.74
C TRP A 176 -11.56 5.32 -5.54
N TYR A 177 -12.56 4.46 -5.53
CA TYR A 177 -12.83 3.55 -4.42
C TYR A 177 -13.62 2.33 -4.88
N LYS A 178 -13.53 1.24 -4.12
CA LYS A 178 -14.39 0.07 -4.33
C LYS A 178 -15.74 0.31 -3.66
N ASP A 179 -16.83 0.00 -4.35
CA ASP A 179 -18.16 -0.15 -3.72
C ASP A 179 -18.62 -1.61 -3.75
N GLU A 180 -18.65 -2.26 -2.59
CA GLU A 180 -19.10 -3.65 -2.51
C GLU A 180 -20.62 -3.81 -2.67
N ARG A 181 -21.42 -2.74 -2.52
CA ARG A 181 -22.86 -2.79 -2.81
C ARG A 181 -23.14 -2.79 -4.31
N ASP A 182 -22.25 -2.24 -5.12
CA ASP A 182 -22.40 -2.17 -6.58
C ASP A 182 -21.37 -3.07 -7.30
N GLY A 183 -21.45 -4.36 -6.98
CA GLY A 183 -20.67 -5.40 -7.66
C GLY A 183 -19.19 -5.47 -7.29
N SER A 184 -18.70 -4.68 -6.31
CA SER A 184 -17.26 -4.49 -6.07
C SER A 184 -16.54 -3.85 -7.26
N SER A 185 -17.23 -2.94 -7.95
CA SER A 185 -16.68 -2.13 -9.03
C SER A 185 -15.85 -0.97 -8.47
N THR A 186 -14.99 -0.38 -9.29
CA THR A 186 -14.30 0.87 -8.94
C THR A 186 -15.20 2.04 -9.32
N HIS A 187 -15.64 2.80 -8.31
CA HIS A 187 -16.37 4.05 -8.43
C HIS A 187 -15.43 5.25 -8.31
N TYR A 188 -15.96 6.44 -8.61
CA TYR A 188 -15.25 7.68 -8.34
C TYR A 188 -16.14 8.76 -7.74
N ALA A 189 -15.52 9.73 -7.07
CA ALA A 189 -16.14 10.96 -6.59
C ALA A 189 -15.18 12.14 -6.78
N ASP A 190 -15.71 13.33 -7.08
CA ASP A 190 -14.92 14.54 -7.33
C ASP A 190 -15.06 15.55 -6.20
N SER A 191 -13.99 16.29 -5.91
CA SER A 191 -13.96 17.33 -4.89
C SER A 191 -13.13 18.53 -5.32
N HIS A 192 -13.57 19.73 -4.91
CA HIS A 192 -12.82 20.98 -5.10
C HIS A 192 -12.05 21.42 -3.84
N ASP A 193 -12.23 20.73 -2.70
CA ASP A 193 -11.71 21.15 -1.39
C ASP A 193 -11.19 19.99 -0.53
N LEU A 194 -11.16 18.75 -1.07
CA LEU A 194 -10.80 17.48 -0.41
C LEU A 194 -11.76 17.03 0.70
N LYS A 195 -12.88 17.74 0.91
CA LYS A 195 -13.83 17.47 2.01
C LYS A 195 -15.22 17.16 1.49
N SER A 196 -15.68 17.96 0.53
CA SER A 196 -16.98 17.84 -0.10
C SER A 196 -16.84 17.02 -1.36
N TRP A 197 -17.35 15.78 -1.32
CA TRP A 197 -17.24 14.83 -2.42
C TRP A 197 -18.58 14.68 -3.15
N THR A 198 -18.57 14.88 -4.46
CA THR A 198 -19.71 14.62 -5.34
C THR A 198 -19.49 13.28 -6.02
N GLN A 199 -20.36 12.31 -5.71
CA GLN A 199 -20.29 10.98 -6.32
C GLN A 199 -20.46 11.08 -7.83
N GLY A 200 -19.60 10.36 -8.55
CA GLY A 200 -19.72 10.11 -9.96
C GLY A 200 -20.44 8.79 -10.21
N GLY A 201 -19.94 8.03 -11.17
CA GLY A 201 -20.42 6.68 -11.49
C GLY A 201 -19.33 5.62 -11.30
N ILE A 202 -19.51 4.51 -12.00
CA ILE A 202 -18.50 3.46 -12.13
C ILE A 202 -17.39 3.99 -13.05
N ALA A 203 -16.16 4.07 -12.54
CA ALA A 203 -14.98 4.35 -13.36
C ALA A 203 -14.58 3.10 -14.15
N VAL A 204 -14.62 1.93 -13.51
CA VAL A 204 -14.23 0.65 -14.10
C VAL A 204 -15.10 -0.48 -13.58
N GLN A 205 -15.75 -1.21 -14.50
CA GLN A 205 -16.64 -2.32 -14.17
C GLN A 205 -15.87 -3.65 -14.12
N GLN A 206 -14.92 -3.74 -13.19
CA GLN A 206 -14.16 -4.95 -12.89
C GLN A 206 -14.29 -5.23 -11.39
N ARG A 207 -14.58 -6.48 -11.03
CA ARG A 207 -14.58 -6.88 -9.61
C ARG A 207 -13.15 -6.81 -9.10
N GLY A 208 -12.93 -6.06 -8.03
CA GLY A 208 -11.61 -5.91 -7.44
C GLY A 208 -11.60 -4.87 -6.33
N GLU A 209 -10.41 -4.46 -5.92
CA GLU A 209 -10.17 -3.47 -4.86
C GLU A 209 -8.80 -2.80 -5.00
N GLY A 210 -8.41 -1.95 -4.05
CA GLY A 210 -7.12 -1.26 -4.08
C GLY A 210 -6.82 -0.50 -5.38
N PRO A 211 -7.71 0.37 -5.91
CA PRO A 211 -7.35 1.20 -7.04
C PRO A 211 -6.13 2.07 -6.67
N GLN A 212 -5.21 2.24 -7.60
CA GLN A 212 -4.13 3.21 -7.51
C GLN A 212 -3.98 3.97 -8.83
N ILE A 213 -3.80 5.28 -8.74
CA ILE A 213 -3.76 6.19 -9.89
C ILE A 213 -2.40 6.87 -9.99
N ILE A 214 -1.75 6.75 -11.14
CA ILE A 214 -0.49 7.46 -11.43
C ILE A 214 -0.53 8.10 -12.81
N GLU A 215 0.26 9.16 -12.99
CA GLU A 215 0.60 9.69 -14.30
C GLU A 215 2.00 9.22 -14.70
N TRP A 216 2.11 8.49 -15.81
CA TRP A 216 3.42 8.03 -16.32
C TRP A 216 3.40 7.86 -17.83
N LYS A 217 4.44 8.37 -18.50
CA LYS A 217 4.64 8.26 -19.95
C LYS A 217 3.44 8.72 -20.80
N GLY A 218 2.79 9.81 -20.38
CA GLY A 218 1.72 10.46 -21.14
C GLY A 218 0.33 9.84 -20.96
N TYR A 219 0.19 8.87 -20.05
CA TYR A 219 -1.08 8.29 -19.65
C TYR A 219 -1.29 8.43 -18.15
N TYR A 220 -2.57 8.52 -17.77
CA TYR A 220 -3.02 8.13 -16.44
C TYR A 220 -3.21 6.62 -16.43
N TRP A 221 -2.71 5.96 -15.40
CA TRP A 221 -2.85 4.53 -15.18
C TRP A 221 -3.69 4.30 -13.94
N LEU A 222 -4.69 3.42 -14.05
CA LEU A 222 -5.42 2.87 -12.93
C LEU A 222 -5.04 1.40 -12.81
N ILE A 223 -4.45 1.04 -11.68
CA ILE A 223 -4.07 -0.32 -11.35
C ILE A 223 -4.87 -0.77 -10.14
N LEU A 224 -5.46 -1.96 -10.16
CA LEU A 224 -6.30 -2.46 -9.07
C LEU A 224 -6.08 -3.96 -8.83
N ASP A 225 -6.32 -4.46 -7.63
CA ASP A 225 -6.34 -5.91 -7.35
C ASP A 225 -7.62 -6.52 -7.92
N ALA A 226 -7.52 -7.19 -9.06
CA ALA A 226 -8.66 -7.84 -9.72
C ALA A 226 -8.97 -9.22 -9.13
N TRP A 227 -8.31 -9.58 -8.01
CA TRP A 227 -8.29 -10.91 -7.40
C TRP A 227 -7.81 -12.04 -8.32
N SER A 228 -7.23 -11.69 -9.47
CA SER A 228 -6.53 -12.57 -10.40
C SER A 228 -5.28 -11.85 -10.92
N GLY A 229 -4.48 -11.32 -10.00
CA GLY A 229 -3.43 -10.34 -10.30
C GLY A 229 -3.99 -8.92 -10.36
N LEU A 230 -3.18 -8.01 -10.89
CA LEU A 230 -3.48 -6.59 -10.93
C LEU A 230 -4.02 -6.19 -12.30
N GLY A 231 -5.29 -5.78 -12.34
CA GLY A 231 -5.90 -5.21 -13.53
C GLY A 231 -5.30 -3.84 -13.83
N VAL A 232 -5.09 -3.52 -15.11
CA VAL A 232 -4.48 -2.27 -15.55
C VAL A 232 -5.35 -1.59 -16.58
N TYR A 233 -5.59 -0.30 -16.38
CA TYR A 233 -6.30 0.54 -17.31
C TYR A 233 -5.48 1.81 -17.57
N ARG A 234 -5.61 2.36 -18.77
CA ARG A 234 -5.01 3.66 -19.11
C ARG A 234 -6.05 4.65 -19.60
N SER A 235 -5.80 5.92 -19.36
CA SER A 235 -6.66 7.02 -19.78
C SER A 235 -5.81 8.24 -20.13
N THR A 236 -6.36 9.13 -20.96
CA THR A 236 -5.80 10.46 -21.22
C THR A 236 -6.59 11.57 -20.55
N ASP A 237 -7.70 11.26 -19.88
CA ASP A 237 -8.64 12.25 -19.32
C ASP A 237 -9.24 11.85 -17.95
N LEU A 238 -8.71 10.80 -17.32
CA LEU A 238 -9.15 10.24 -16.03
C LEU A 238 -10.62 9.76 -15.99
N THR A 239 -11.27 9.65 -17.14
CA THR A 239 -12.71 9.35 -17.25
C THR A 239 -12.97 8.18 -18.18
N ASN A 240 -12.33 8.17 -19.36
CA ASN A 240 -12.42 7.10 -20.33
C ASN A 240 -11.21 6.17 -20.18
N TRP A 241 -11.48 4.92 -19.79
CA TRP A 241 -10.46 3.93 -19.46
C TRP A 241 -10.39 2.83 -20.52
N GLU A 242 -9.20 2.62 -21.08
CA GLU A 242 -8.87 1.48 -21.92
C GLU A 242 -8.28 0.36 -21.07
N HIS A 243 -8.86 -0.84 -21.14
CA HIS A 243 -8.38 -2.00 -20.38
C HIS A 243 -7.17 -2.65 -21.06
N GLN A 244 -6.13 -2.91 -20.28
CA GLN A 244 -5.02 -3.76 -20.69
C GLN A 244 -5.52 -5.20 -20.90
N PRO A 245 -5.07 -5.93 -21.93
CA PRO A 245 -5.56 -7.28 -22.21
C PRO A 245 -5.23 -8.36 -21.17
N TYR A 246 -4.29 -8.11 -20.26
CA TYR A 246 -3.81 -9.06 -19.27
C TYR A 246 -3.50 -8.36 -17.95
N ASN A 247 -3.67 -9.10 -16.86
CA ASN A 247 -3.35 -8.63 -15.52
C ASN A 247 -1.84 -8.77 -15.25
N LEU A 248 -1.27 -7.82 -14.52
CA LEU A 248 0.09 -7.95 -13.98
C LEU A 248 0.09 -8.92 -12.81
N LEU A 249 1.20 -9.65 -12.62
CA LEU A 249 1.43 -10.48 -11.43
C LEU A 249 0.30 -11.51 -11.14
N GLU A 250 -0.43 -11.95 -12.17
CA GLU A 250 -1.47 -12.98 -12.05
C GLU A 250 -0.89 -14.33 -11.64
N GLN A 251 0.24 -14.71 -12.25
CA GLN A 251 0.90 -15.98 -11.97
C GLN A 251 1.86 -15.84 -10.77
N PRO A 252 1.95 -16.85 -9.90
CA PRO A 252 3.00 -16.96 -8.88
C PRO A 252 4.41 -16.79 -9.45
N GLY A 253 5.29 -16.14 -8.69
CA GLY A 253 6.72 -16.13 -8.97
C GLY A 253 7.46 -17.35 -8.42
N THR A 254 8.78 -17.37 -8.56
CA THR A 254 9.62 -18.51 -8.13
C THR A 254 10.37 -18.30 -6.82
N ALA A 255 10.72 -17.04 -6.53
CA ALA A 255 11.41 -16.65 -5.30
C ALA A 255 10.58 -16.97 -4.06
N LEU A 256 11.22 -17.42 -2.97
CA LEU A 256 10.59 -17.99 -1.77
C LEU A 256 9.30 -17.24 -1.41
N THR A 257 9.37 -15.98 -0.97
CA THR A 257 8.22 -15.20 -0.48
C THR A 257 7.36 -14.52 -1.56
N ASP A 258 7.45 -14.95 -2.82
CA ASP A 258 6.80 -14.32 -3.98
C ASP A 258 5.99 -15.35 -4.81
N ARG A 259 5.52 -16.41 -4.15
CA ARG A 259 4.87 -17.60 -4.75
C ARG A 259 3.34 -17.56 -4.75
N ALA A 260 2.76 -16.37 -4.74
CA ALA A 260 1.34 -16.17 -4.99
C ALA A 260 1.15 -14.98 -5.94
N LYS A 261 -0.08 -14.74 -6.40
CA LYS A 261 -0.41 -13.55 -7.19
C LYS A 261 -0.07 -12.26 -6.42
N GLY A 262 0.24 -11.19 -7.14
CA GLY A 262 0.37 -9.86 -6.53
C GLY A 262 -1.00 -9.33 -6.12
N GLY A 263 -1.09 -8.70 -4.95
CA GLY A 263 -2.29 -8.03 -4.45
C GLY A 263 -2.02 -6.58 -4.05
N HIS A 264 -3.08 -5.77 -4.10
CA HIS A 264 -3.17 -4.35 -3.74
C HIS A 264 -1.92 -3.49 -4.10
N PRO A 265 -1.98 -2.75 -5.22
CA PRO A 265 -0.84 -2.00 -5.74
C PRO A 265 -0.62 -0.67 -5.01
N ASP A 266 0.65 -0.30 -4.86
CA ASP A 266 1.09 1.09 -4.82
C ASP A 266 2.15 1.31 -5.90
N VAL A 267 2.23 2.50 -6.48
CA VAL A 267 3.20 2.80 -7.52
C VAL A 267 3.83 4.17 -7.30
N LEU A 268 5.16 4.17 -7.27
CA LEU A 268 5.94 5.40 -7.28
C LEU A 268 6.61 5.62 -8.63
N VAL A 269 6.25 6.73 -9.26
CA VAL A 269 6.98 7.28 -10.41
C VAL A 269 8.16 8.10 -9.89
N SER A 270 9.36 7.78 -10.34
CA SER A 270 10.58 8.45 -9.91
C SER A 270 11.48 8.74 -11.11
N GLY A 271 11.49 10.00 -11.54
CA GLY A 271 12.11 10.39 -12.81
C GLY A 271 11.36 9.78 -13.99
N ASP A 272 12.07 9.00 -14.80
CA ASP A 272 11.53 8.27 -15.95
C ASP A 272 11.12 6.82 -15.62
N ARG A 273 11.34 6.37 -14.38
CA ARG A 273 11.07 5.00 -13.91
C ARG A 273 9.80 4.95 -13.06
N ALA A 274 9.19 3.78 -12.97
CA ALA A 274 8.06 3.51 -12.09
C ALA A 274 8.29 2.19 -11.35
N TYR A 275 7.98 2.16 -10.06
CA TYR A 275 8.14 0.97 -9.21
C TYR A 275 6.79 0.57 -8.63
N LEU A 276 6.37 -0.65 -8.90
CA LEU A 276 5.16 -1.25 -8.38
C LEU A 276 5.48 -1.99 -7.09
N TYR A 277 4.86 -1.55 -6.00
CA TYR A 277 4.85 -2.21 -4.71
C TYR A 277 3.55 -3.00 -4.59
N TYR A 278 3.64 -4.22 -4.07
CA TYR A 278 2.49 -5.11 -3.96
C TYR A 278 2.69 -6.07 -2.80
N PHE A 279 1.61 -6.55 -2.18
CA PHE A 279 1.73 -7.60 -1.18
C PHE A 279 1.58 -9.00 -1.79
N VAL A 280 2.15 -10.00 -1.13
CA VAL A 280 2.01 -11.40 -1.51
C VAL A 280 1.66 -12.23 -0.28
N GLN A 281 0.54 -12.96 -0.37
CA GLN A 281 0.17 -13.93 0.65
C GLN A 281 1.18 -15.08 0.68
N GLN A 282 1.59 -15.48 1.88
CA GLN A 282 2.55 -16.57 2.08
C GLN A 282 1.82 -17.92 2.05
N GLU A 283 1.17 -18.23 0.93
CA GLU A 283 0.46 -19.52 0.75
C GLU A 283 1.23 -20.53 -0.09
N GLY A 284 2.24 -20.07 -0.85
CA GLY A 284 3.12 -20.91 -1.66
C GLY A 284 4.39 -21.38 -0.95
N GLU A 285 4.54 -21.09 0.35
CA GLU A 285 5.72 -21.46 1.14
C GLU A 285 5.64 -22.89 1.67
N PRO A 286 6.77 -23.59 1.85
CA PRO A 286 6.79 -24.92 2.47
C PRO A 286 6.09 -24.96 3.84
N GLU A 287 6.21 -23.90 4.63
CA GLU A 287 5.59 -23.75 5.94
C GLU A 287 4.06 -23.77 5.87
N ALA A 288 3.46 -23.33 4.76
CA ALA A 288 2.01 -23.37 4.57
C ALA A 288 1.45 -24.80 4.51
N ALA A 289 2.28 -25.79 4.18
CA ALA A 289 1.88 -27.19 4.23
C ALA A 289 1.76 -27.72 5.67
N ALA A 290 2.51 -27.14 6.62
CA ALA A 290 2.53 -27.54 8.02
C ALA A 290 1.63 -26.67 8.92
N ASP A 291 1.46 -25.39 8.58
CA ASP A 291 0.64 -24.43 9.30
C ASP A 291 -0.45 -23.85 8.38
N PRO A 292 -1.73 -24.29 8.51
CA PRO A 292 -2.84 -23.74 7.73
C PRO A 292 -3.09 -22.24 7.94
N THR A 293 -2.53 -21.65 9.00
CA THR A 293 -2.59 -20.21 9.27
C THR A 293 -1.46 -19.43 8.58
N TRP A 294 -0.47 -20.12 7.98
CA TRP A 294 0.65 -19.48 7.28
C TRP A 294 0.20 -18.54 6.17
N LYS A 295 -0.85 -18.93 5.44
CA LYS A 295 -1.49 -18.12 4.39
C LYS A 295 -2.08 -16.78 4.84
N ARG A 296 -2.18 -16.53 6.15
CA ARG A 296 -2.57 -15.22 6.70
C ARG A 296 -1.43 -14.20 6.58
N ARG A 297 -0.19 -14.69 6.54
CA ARG A 297 1.01 -13.87 6.50
C ARG A 297 1.16 -13.25 5.13
N SER A 298 1.69 -12.05 5.10
CA SER A 298 1.95 -11.32 3.87
C SER A 298 3.20 -10.48 3.98
N VAL A 299 3.88 -10.32 2.85
CA VAL A 299 5.08 -9.50 2.70
C VAL A 299 4.85 -8.48 1.60
N ILE A 300 5.59 -7.37 1.64
CA ILE A 300 5.65 -6.41 0.54
C ILE A 300 6.81 -6.79 -0.39
N GLN A 301 6.54 -6.67 -1.69
CA GLN A 301 7.48 -6.87 -2.78
C GLN A 301 7.56 -5.60 -3.64
N VAL A 302 8.57 -5.53 -4.50
CA VAL A 302 8.69 -4.46 -5.49
C VAL A 302 9.22 -4.99 -6.80
N VAL A 303 8.70 -4.44 -7.88
CA VAL A 303 9.17 -4.67 -9.25
C VAL A 303 9.20 -3.35 -10.00
N GLU A 304 10.17 -3.18 -10.89
CA GLU A 304 10.15 -2.04 -11.81
C GLU A 304 9.13 -2.28 -12.93
N LEU A 305 8.21 -1.32 -13.10
CA LEU A 305 7.30 -1.31 -14.24
C LEU A 305 8.03 -0.87 -15.51
N LYS A 306 7.75 -1.57 -16.61
CA LYS A 306 8.19 -1.16 -17.96
C LYS A 306 6.96 -0.98 -18.84
N GLU A 307 7.03 0.00 -19.73
CA GLU A 307 6.05 0.12 -20.80
C GLU A 307 6.55 -0.63 -22.03
N LYS A 308 5.72 -1.49 -22.60
CA LYS A 308 5.96 -2.22 -23.83
C LYS A 308 4.69 -2.25 -24.66
N ASP A 309 4.79 -1.88 -25.93
CA ASP A 309 3.67 -1.85 -26.88
C ASP A 309 2.45 -1.05 -26.35
N GLY A 310 2.71 0.04 -25.62
CA GLY A 310 1.70 0.92 -25.03
C GLY A 310 1.06 0.42 -23.73
N TRP A 311 1.55 -0.69 -23.14
CA TRP A 311 0.99 -1.31 -21.94
C TRP A 311 2.05 -1.54 -20.87
N LEU A 312 1.61 -1.68 -19.62
CA LEU A 312 2.51 -1.95 -18.49
C LEU A 312 2.91 -3.42 -18.47
N THR A 313 4.16 -3.66 -18.06
CA THR A 313 4.73 -4.99 -17.81
C THR A 313 5.45 -4.98 -16.47
N ALA A 314 5.43 -6.12 -15.78
CA ALA A 314 6.06 -6.31 -14.48
C ALA A 314 6.75 -7.68 -14.47
N ASP A 315 8.09 -7.69 -14.53
CA ASP A 315 8.88 -8.91 -14.43
C ASP A 315 9.34 -9.12 -12.98
N ARG A 316 8.54 -9.87 -12.21
CA ARG A 316 8.83 -10.14 -10.80
C ARG A 316 10.07 -10.99 -10.57
N GLU A 317 10.57 -11.69 -11.58
CA GLU A 317 11.80 -12.49 -11.45
C GLU A 317 13.07 -11.64 -11.63
N ALA A 318 12.94 -10.46 -12.22
CA ALA A 318 14.05 -9.54 -12.38
C ALA A 318 14.47 -8.91 -11.05
N ALA A 319 15.78 -8.81 -10.84
CA ALA A 319 16.36 -8.01 -9.77
C ALA A 319 15.94 -6.54 -9.93
N THR A 320 15.39 -5.94 -8.88
CA THR A 320 14.93 -4.55 -8.90
C THR A 320 15.86 -3.67 -8.08
N ALA A 321 16.57 -2.75 -8.76
CA ALA A 321 17.34 -1.69 -8.12
C ALA A 321 16.45 -0.46 -7.92
N VAL A 322 15.86 -0.33 -6.73
CA VAL A 322 14.98 0.79 -6.39
C VAL A 322 15.84 2.03 -6.15
N LYS A 323 15.55 3.11 -6.90
CA LYS A 323 16.23 4.39 -6.79
C LYS A 323 15.20 5.50 -6.83
N LEU A 324 14.51 5.68 -5.72
CA LEU A 324 13.57 6.77 -5.54
C LEU A 324 14.32 8.07 -5.29
N VAL A 325 14.06 9.08 -6.11
CA VAL A 325 14.54 10.45 -5.91
C VAL A 325 13.46 11.31 -5.26
N PRO A 326 13.83 12.24 -4.36
CA PRO A 326 12.87 13.15 -3.76
C PRO A 326 11.98 13.84 -4.82
N PRO A 327 10.66 13.91 -4.62
CA PRO A 327 9.77 14.63 -5.52
C PRO A 327 10.16 16.11 -5.55
N ARG A 328 9.96 16.76 -6.71
CA ARG A 328 10.28 18.18 -6.88
C ARG A 328 9.37 19.08 -6.08
#